data_AF-A0A954QQ56-F1
#
_entry.id   AF-A0A954QQ56-F1
#
_cell.length_a   1.000
_cell.length_b   1.000
_cell.length_c   1.000
_cell.angle_alpha   90.00
_cell.angle_beta   90.00
_cell.angle_gamma   90.00
#
_symmetry.space_group_name_H-M   'P 1'
#
loop_
_entity.id
_entity.type
_entity.pdbx_description
1 polymer ?
#
loop_
_entity_poly.entity_id
_entity_poly.type
_entity_poly.pdbx_seq_one_letter_code
_entity_poly.pdbx_strand_id
1 'polypeptide(L)'
;GGSPGRAGVARPGIVINEILANTSAEGASDGIELLNISDSSIDISGWWLSDAIGTFNKFQIPANTILGSGQFIAFDESQFNADPDRGFALSGSNGDDLWLTVADSNGNLQWIVDEAHFLPSLDGEPFGRDAMGHLTPLTGFTPGATNADPRVGPVVITEVMYSPALPTAAELAIDPTLDARDLEYVEILNPTDATVDLTDWRIRGGIDYNFAPGDSVAAQGVFLLLRFDPNSAANANKLSAFVAHYGLSAGNVKMYGGYQGSLSNSGERITLLSTDLSQIGQPTALPRVQQDEVIYDDRLPWPTDAEGTGNSLQRVAPGLYGNDGQSWKAAVASPGRATFAAVIGDFDGDGQTNVTDITLLFNELQSPTPDGSRFDLNADGVINEADRDILVLDIIGTTYGDADLDYVFDSRDFVRLFQIGEYEDGIPNNSTWDEGDWNGDGEFDSADLTLAAQHNGYVILRDTAAAKSPINDASPVKDVAAALDSSSDAPLSTSLSDSSEEQFNVAGDATPVQGKQMLLGDSAVTDLPDARDGLLVDAASSIADSDELDDDLLGDLASDGRLRKI
;
A
#
# COMPACT_ATOMS: atom_id res chain seq x y z
N GLY A 1 12.26 23.71 -2.24
CA GLY A 1 12.01 24.75 -3.27
C GLY A 1 13.25 24.92 -4.15
N GLY A 2 13.09 25.03 -5.48
CA GLY A 2 14.19 25.23 -6.42
C GLY A 2 14.34 26.70 -6.83
N SER A 3 15.57 27.19 -6.94
CA SER A 3 15.87 28.51 -7.52
C SER A 3 16.14 28.39 -9.03
N PRO A 4 15.58 29.26 -9.89
CA PRO A 4 15.85 29.21 -11.33
C PRO A 4 17.33 29.47 -11.66
N GLY A 5 17.94 28.61 -12.49
CA GLY A 5 19.26 28.87 -13.10
C GLY A 5 20.45 28.06 -12.56
N ARG A 6 20.22 27.15 -11.60
CA ARG A 6 21.15 26.03 -11.31
C ARG A 6 20.42 24.73 -11.58
N ALA A 7 21.13 23.72 -12.10
CA ALA A 7 20.66 22.35 -12.01
C ALA A 7 20.31 22.09 -10.54
N GLY A 8 19.08 21.65 -10.26
CA GLY A 8 18.68 21.28 -8.91
C GLY A 8 19.72 20.30 -8.37
N VAL A 9 20.22 20.56 -7.16
CA VAL A 9 21.03 19.55 -6.49
C VAL A 9 20.12 18.33 -6.36
N ALA A 10 20.56 17.17 -6.87
CA ALA A 10 19.83 15.93 -6.70
C ALA A 10 19.52 15.78 -5.20
N ARG A 11 18.25 15.56 -4.87
CA ARG A 11 17.87 15.35 -3.47
C ARG A 11 18.69 14.17 -2.95
N PRO A 12 19.32 14.28 -1.77
CA PRO A 12 19.91 13.10 -1.15
C PRO A 12 18.81 12.04 -1.06
N GLY A 13 19.07 10.83 -1.54
CA GLY A 13 18.07 9.75 -1.55
C GLY A 13 17.84 9.14 -0.16
N ILE A 14 17.82 9.96 0.89
CA ILE A 14 17.44 9.53 2.24
C ILE A 14 16.03 10.01 2.50
N VAL A 15 15.17 9.09 2.91
CA VAL A 15 13.78 9.37 3.26
C VAL A 15 13.50 8.94 4.70
N ILE A 16 12.57 9.62 5.33
CA ILE A 16 11.91 9.14 6.56
C ILE A 16 11.04 7.95 6.13
N ASN A 17 11.42 6.74 6.53
CA ASN A 17 10.82 5.51 6.06
C ASN A 17 9.65 5.06 6.93
N GLU A 18 9.85 5.00 8.24
CA GLU A 18 8.83 4.62 9.22
C GLU A 18 8.83 5.57 10.43
N ILE A 19 7.66 5.74 11.05
CA ILE A 19 7.43 6.55 12.24
C ILE A 19 6.48 5.78 13.17
N LEU A 20 6.95 5.42 14.36
CA LEU A 20 6.14 4.91 15.46
C LEU A 20 6.00 6.00 16.51
N ALA A 21 4.80 6.55 16.68
CA ALA A 21 4.56 7.77 17.49
C ALA A 21 3.54 7.57 18.64
N ASN A 22 3.01 6.36 18.80
CA ASN A 22 2.05 6.04 19.85
C ASN A 22 2.41 4.67 20.43
N THR A 23 3.00 4.68 21.63
CA THR A 23 3.45 3.47 22.30
C THR A 23 2.99 3.46 23.77
N SER A 24 2.21 2.44 24.15
CA SER A 24 1.68 2.25 25.51
C SER A 24 2.12 0.94 26.14
N ALA A 25 2.62 -0.01 25.34
CA ALA A 25 3.17 -1.28 25.81
C ALA A 25 4.43 -1.06 26.68
N GLU A 26 4.57 -1.85 27.74
CA GLU A 26 5.72 -1.75 28.65
C GLU A 26 7.02 -2.03 27.89
N GLY A 27 7.94 -1.07 27.91
CA GLY A 27 9.24 -1.18 27.23
C GLY A 27 9.20 -0.82 25.74
N ALA A 28 8.03 -0.52 25.18
CA ALA A 28 7.94 0.09 23.86
C ALA A 28 8.40 1.56 23.92
N SER A 29 8.88 2.06 22.79
CA SER A 29 9.40 3.41 22.63
C SER A 29 9.06 3.89 21.23
N ASP A 30 8.76 5.19 21.12
CA ASP A 30 8.59 5.83 19.83
C ASP A 30 9.87 5.66 18.98
N GLY A 31 9.68 5.56 17.66
CA GLY A 31 10.71 5.18 16.72
C GLY A 31 10.64 5.98 15.44
N ILE A 32 11.81 6.27 14.87
CA ILE A 32 11.96 6.89 13.55
C ILE A 32 12.94 6.05 12.76
N GLU A 33 12.58 5.63 11.55
CA GLU A 33 13.50 4.99 10.63
C GLU A 33 13.79 5.85 9.40
N LEU A 34 15.04 5.83 8.96
CA LEU A 34 15.47 6.41 7.69
C LEU A 34 15.92 5.31 6.72
N LEU A 35 15.63 5.48 5.43
CA LEU A 35 16.04 4.59 4.35
C LEU A 35 16.83 5.36 3.29
N ASN A 36 17.92 4.76 2.80
CA ASN A 36 18.60 5.21 1.59
C ASN A 36 18.03 4.55 0.32
N ILE A 37 17.17 5.28 -0.39
CA ILE A 37 16.59 4.91 -1.68
C ILE A 37 17.49 5.22 -2.90
N SER A 38 18.70 5.73 -2.69
CA SER A 38 19.66 5.97 -3.79
C SER A 38 20.48 4.72 -4.12
N ASP A 39 21.17 4.75 -5.25
CA ASP A 39 22.11 3.71 -5.71
C ASP A 39 23.53 3.89 -5.14
N SER A 40 23.71 4.80 -4.16
CA SER A 40 25.02 5.20 -3.65
C SER A 40 25.04 5.30 -2.13
N SER A 41 26.23 5.18 -1.52
CA SER A 41 26.38 5.42 -0.09
C SER A 41 26.27 6.90 0.24
N ILE A 42 25.49 7.25 1.25
CA ILE A 42 25.28 8.62 1.74
C ILE A 42 25.75 8.72 3.19
N ASP A 43 26.66 9.66 3.45
CA ASP A 43 27.05 10.05 4.81
C ASP A 43 26.04 11.05 5.36
N ILE A 44 25.27 10.61 6.36
CA ILE A 44 24.26 11.40 7.06
C ILE A 44 24.74 11.93 8.41
N SER A 45 26.04 11.82 8.68
CA SER A 45 26.65 12.34 9.90
C SER A 45 26.33 13.81 10.12
N GLY A 46 25.83 14.16 11.30
CA GLY A 46 25.58 15.54 11.69
C GLY A 46 24.31 16.16 11.09
N TRP A 47 23.50 15.40 10.34
CA TRP A 47 22.16 15.79 9.92
C TRP A 47 21.22 15.84 11.14
N TRP A 48 20.02 16.39 10.96
CA TRP A 48 19.11 16.65 12.06
C TRP A 48 17.70 16.11 11.82
N LEU A 49 17.11 15.55 12.88
CA LEU A 49 15.68 15.26 12.99
C LEU A 49 15.01 16.26 13.93
N SER A 50 13.77 16.65 13.59
CA SER A 50 12.94 17.54 14.42
C SER A 50 11.46 17.39 14.10
N ASP A 51 10.61 17.50 15.12
CA ASP A 51 9.15 17.63 15.08
C ASP A 51 8.66 19.08 14.84
N ALA A 52 9.56 20.08 14.89
CA ALA A 52 9.15 21.48 15.01
C ALA A 52 9.63 22.34 13.84
N ILE A 53 8.66 22.86 13.08
CA ILE A 53 8.94 23.86 12.05
C ILE A 53 9.63 25.09 12.65
N GLY A 54 10.76 25.48 12.05
CA GLY A 54 11.57 26.61 12.52
C GLY A 54 12.55 26.29 13.65
N THR A 55 12.53 25.08 14.20
CA THR A 55 13.55 24.57 15.13
C THR A 55 14.08 23.24 14.63
N PHE A 56 14.90 23.26 13.57
CA PHE A 56 15.34 22.06 12.86
C PHE A 56 16.50 21.30 13.50
N ASN A 57 17.10 21.82 14.58
CA ASN A 57 18.35 21.32 15.16
C ASN A 57 18.13 20.64 16.53
N LYS A 58 17.18 19.70 16.57
CA LYS A 58 16.84 18.94 17.78
C LYS A 58 17.75 17.72 17.96
N PHE A 59 17.45 16.60 17.30
CA PHE A 59 18.31 15.42 17.37
C PHE A 59 19.37 15.44 16.27
N GLN A 60 20.65 15.45 16.64
CA GLN A 60 21.74 15.34 15.68
C GLN A 60 22.11 13.87 15.44
N ILE A 61 22.06 13.43 14.19
CA ILE A 61 22.48 12.09 13.80
C ILE A 61 23.97 11.91 14.12
N PRO A 62 24.36 10.82 14.83
CA PRO A 62 25.74 10.59 15.26
C PRO A 62 26.77 10.62 14.14
N ALA A 63 28.01 10.92 14.50
CA ALA A 63 29.13 10.89 13.56
C ALA A 63 29.43 9.46 13.08
N ASN A 64 29.93 9.34 11.85
CA ASN A 64 30.21 8.09 11.14
C ASN A 64 28.96 7.28 10.79
N THR A 65 27.84 7.95 10.54
CA THR A 65 26.61 7.32 10.08
C THR A 65 26.56 7.37 8.56
N ILE A 66 26.90 6.26 7.91
CA ILE A 66 26.93 6.12 6.45
C ILE A 66 25.98 5.00 6.06
N LEU A 67 24.99 5.30 5.24
CA LEU A 67 24.04 4.32 4.72
C LEU A 67 24.41 3.96 3.29
N GLY A 68 24.64 2.67 3.01
CA GLY A 68 24.68 2.11 1.67
C GLY A 68 23.32 2.15 0.97
N SER A 69 23.28 1.80 -0.31
CA SER A 69 22.02 1.68 -1.06
C SER A 69 21.10 0.64 -0.40
N GLY A 70 19.83 0.98 -0.21
CA GLY A 70 18.84 0.13 0.44
C GLY A 70 19.04 -0.07 1.94
N GLN A 71 20.00 0.62 2.58
CA GLN A 71 20.22 0.47 4.01
C GLN A 71 19.32 1.37 4.84
N PHE A 72 18.88 0.81 5.97
CA PHE A 72 18.03 1.43 6.98
C PHE A 72 18.85 1.90 8.20
N ILE A 73 18.29 2.86 8.94
CA ILE A 73 18.72 3.16 10.31
C ILE A 73 17.54 3.67 11.13
N ALA A 74 17.32 3.05 12.29
CA ALA A 74 16.29 3.45 13.24
C ALA A 74 16.88 4.20 14.45
N PHE A 75 16.10 5.14 14.98
CA PHE A 75 16.35 5.86 16.21
C PHE A 75 15.13 5.77 17.12
N ASP A 76 15.36 5.38 18.37
CA ASP A 76 14.31 5.35 19.40
C ASP A 76 14.25 6.65 20.22
N GLU A 77 13.18 6.79 21.01
CA GLU A 77 12.95 7.95 21.87
C GLU A 77 14.09 8.21 22.84
N SER A 78 14.74 7.17 23.34
CA SER A 78 15.87 7.33 24.25
C SER A 78 17.07 8.01 23.56
N GLN A 79 17.25 7.76 22.26
CA GLN A 79 18.31 8.37 21.46
C GLN A 79 17.98 9.83 21.12
N PHE A 80 16.78 10.10 20.59
CA PHE A 80 16.41 11.46 20.21
C PHE A 80 16.06 12.37 21.40
N ASN A 81 15.92 11.82 22.61
CA ASN A 81 15.84 12.57 23.87
C ASN A 81 17.07 12.46 24.78
N ALA A 82 18.20 11.94 24.26
CA ALA A 82 19.44 11.83 25.03
C ALA A 82 20.00 13.19 25.48
N ASP A 83 19.78 14.25 24.68
CA ASP A 83 20.07 15.64 25.05
C ASP A 83 18.77 16.33 25.52
N PRO A 84 18.59 16.62 26.82
CA PRO A 84 17.36 17.21 27.33
C PRO A 84 17.12 18.65 26.84
N ASP A 85 18.15 19.35 26.34
CA ASP A 85 18.00 20.71 25.78
C ASP A 85 17.59 20.69 24.30
N ARG A 86 17.65 19.52 23.65
CA ARG A 86 17.42 19.37 22.22
C ARG A 86 16.52 18.19 21.84
N GLY A 87 15.91 17.53 22.81
CA GLY A 87 14.96 16.45 22.58
C GLY A 87 13.63 16.90 21.96
N PHE A 88 12.86 15.92 21.51
CA PHE A 88 11.47 16.09 21.08
C PHE A 88 10.64 14.83 21.31
N ALA A 89 9.33 14.98 21.21
CA ALA A 89 8.38 13.88 21.27
C ALA A 89 7.52 13.92 20.01
N LEU A 90 7.09 12.75 19.54
CA LEU A 90 6.16 12.61 18.43
C LEU A 90 4.74 12.59 18.98
N SER A 91 3.81 13.34 18.38
CA SER A 91 2.43 13.34 18.86
C SER A 91 1.55 12.29 18.19
N GLY A 92 1.59 11.03 18.65
CA GLY A 92 0.69 9.97 18.15
C GLY A 92 -0.81 10.25 18.35
N SER A 93 -1.18 11.12 19.30
CA SER A 93 -2.58 11.49 19.55
C SER A 93 -3.11 12.63 18.68
N ASN A 94 -2.24 13.49 18.13
CA ASN A 94 -2.65 14.63 17.30
C ASN A 94 -2.11 14.54 15.87
N GLY A 95 -1.22 13.59 15.58
CA GLY A 95 -0.34 13.65 14.42
C GLY A 95 0.77 14.68 14.63
N ASP A 96 1.78 14.64 13.78
CA ASP A 96 2.92 15.56 13.85
C ASP A 96 3.60 15.72 12.47
N ASP A 97 4.55 16.65 12.40
CA ASP A 97 5.44 16.81 11.25
C ASP A 97 6.87 16.42 11.64
N LEU A 98 7.50 15.50 10.91
CA LEU A 98 8.91 15.15 11.11
C LEU A 98 9.76 15.66 9.95
N TRP A 99 10.86 16.32 10.31
CA TRP A 99 11.76 17.00 9.38
C TRP A 99 13.15 16.39 9.43
N LEU A 100 13.67 15.94 8.28
CA LEU A 100 15.06 15.56 8.11
C LEU A 100 15.80 16.70 7.42
N THR A 101 16.83 17.27 8.06
CA THR A 101 17.50 18.47 7.57
C THR A 101 19.03 18.41 7.65
N VAL A 102 19.67 19.24 6.84
CA VAL A 102 21.12 19.46 6.90
C VAL A 102 21.38 20.90 7.33
N ALA A 103 22.31 21.07 8.27
CA ALA A 103 22.75 22.38 8.73
C ALA A 103 24.24 22.60 8.43
N ASP A 104 24.66 23.87 8.35
CA ASP A 104 26.06 24.26 8.24
C ASP A 104 26.80 24.09 9.59
N SER A 105 28.11 24.35 9.59
CA SER A 105 28.94 24.28 10.81
C SER A 105 28.54 25.27 11.90
N ASN A 106 27.70 26.26 11.60
CA ASN A 106 27.17 27.24 12.54
C ASN A 106 25.75 26.88 13.01
N GLY A 107 25.19 25.75 12.55
CA GLY A 107 23.84 25.30 12.87
C GLY A 107 22.74 25.95 12.01
N ASN A 108 23.08 26.68 10.95
CA ASN A 108 22.07 27.25 10.05
C ASN A 108 21.55 26.19 9.08
N LEU A 109 20.24 26.09 8.93
CA LEU A 109 19.59 25.23 7.93
C LEU A 109 20.16 25.51 6.52
N GLN A 110 20.68 24.49 5.85
CA GLN A 110 21.07 24.55 4.45
C GLN A 110 19.93 24.09 3.53
N TRP A 111 19.30 22.95 3.86
CA TRP A 111 18.12 22.45 3.17
C TRP A 111 17.33 21.46 4.03
N ILE A 112 16.09 21.22 3.61
CA ILE A 112 15.24 20.12 4.08
C ILE A 112 15.45 18.97 3.11
N VAL A 113 15.86 17.82 3.64
CA VAL A 113 16.09 16.58 2.87
C VAL A 113 14.75 15.91 2.60
N ASP A 114 13.99 15.71 3.67
CA ASP A 114 12.69 15.08 3.63
C ASP A 114 11.77 15.64 4.72
N GLU A 115 10.46 15.48 4.49
CA GLU A 115 9.38 15.91 5.37
C GLU A 115 8.33 14.79 5.41
N ALA A 116 7.83 14.55 6.61
CA ALA A 116 6.84 13.53 6.88
C ALA A 116 5.72 14.11 7.76
N HIS A 117 4.55 14.34 7.16
CA HIS A 117 3.34 14.64 7.91
C HIS A 117 2.60 13.33 8.19
N PHE A 118 2.30 13.04 9.45
CA PHE A 118 1.52 11.86 9.83
C PHE A 118 0.34 12.25 10.71
N LEU A 119 -0.75 11.49 10.56
CA LEU A 119 -1.98 11.66 11.31
C LEU A 119 -1.86 11.00 12.70
N PRO A 120 -2.82 11.21 13.62
CA PRO A 120 -2.90 10.38 14.81
C PRO A 120 -2.88 8.88 14.45
N SER A 121 -2.19 8.06 15.24
CA SER A 121 -2.12 6.59 15.08
C SER A 121 -2.74 5.86 16.26
N LEU A 122 -3.13 4.60 16.03
CA LEU A 122 -3.45 3.68 17.11
C LEU A 122 -2.17 3.31 17.90
N ASP A 123 -2.36 2.76 19.10
CA ASP A 123 -1.22 2.27 19.89
C ASP A 123 -0.50 1.13 19.16
N GLY A 124 0.83 1.25 19.03
CA GLY A 124 1.67 0.30 18.32
C GLY A 124 1.59 0.37 16.79
N GLU A 125 0.78 1.27 16.23
CA GLU A 125 0.63 1.45 14.78
C GLU A 125 1.64 2.49 14.26
N PRO A 126 2.60 2.09 13.41
CA PRO A 126 3.48 3.04 12.75
C PRO A 126 2.86 3.57 11.46
N PHE A 127 3.40 4.68 10.97
CA PHE A 127 3.29 5.09 9.58
C PHE A 127 4.55 4.70 8.83
N GLY A 128 4.42 4.16 7.62
CA GLY A 128 5.56 3.92 6.74
C GLY A 128 5.29 4.33 5.30
N ARG A 129 6.35 4.51 4.51
CA ARG A 129 6.23 4.91 3.11
C ARG A 129 5.82 3.73 2.24
N ASP A 130 4.80 3.94 1.40
CA ASP A 130 4.45 3.04 0.30
C ASP A 130 5.40 3.22 -0.90
N ALA A 131 5.22 2.41 -1.95
CA ALA A 131 6.02 2.47 -3.18
C ALA A 131 5.90 3.82 -3.94
N MET A 132 4.84 4.59 -3.68
CA MET A 132 4.61 5.92 -4.25
C MET A 132 5.21 7.02 -3.36
N GLY A 133 5.72 6.67 -2.18
CA GLY A 133 6.30 7.57 -1.20
C GLY A 133 5.27 8.23 -0.27
N HIS A 134 4.01 7.81 -0.26
CA HIS A 134 3.03 8.30 0.71
C HIS A 134 3.23 7.60 2.06
N LEU A 135 3.07 8.35 3.16
CA LEU A 135 2.99 7.74 4.48
C LEU A 135 1.61 7.14 4.70
N THR A 136 1.58 5.86 5.07
CA THR A 136 0.37 5.12 5.39
C THR A 136 0.53 4.38 6.72
N PRO A 137 -0.55 4.18 7.50
CA PRO A 137 -0.52 3.25 8.61
C PRO A 137 -0.06 1.86 8.15
N LEU A 138 0.81 1.19 8.91
CA LEU A 138 1.24 -0.19 8.65
C LEU A 138 0.73 -1.15 9.71
N THR A 139 0.75 -2.44 9.41
CA THR A 139 0.38 -3.51 10.35
C THR A 139 1.40 -3.73 11.47
N GLY A 140 2.64 -3.26 11.31
CA GLY A 140 3.69 -3.36 12.32
C GLY A 140 4.90 -2.48 12.03
N PHE A 141 5.70 -2.20 13.07
CA PHE A 141 6.94 -1.43 12.96
C PHE A 141 8.11 -2.36 12.67
N THR A 142 8.86 -2.09 11.61
CA THR A 142 9.85 -3.02 11.03
C THR A 142 11.27 -2.46 10.95
N PRO A 143 11.87 -2.03 12.09
CA PRO A 143 13.17 -1.37 12.08
C PRO A 143 14.28 -2.28 11.54
N GLY A 144 14.96 -1.83 10.50
CA GLY A 144 16.06 -2.52 9.83
C GLY A 144 15.62 -3.43 8.68
N ALA A 145 14.32 -3.51 8.39
CA ALA A 145 13.73 -4.43 7.42
C ALA A 145 12.80 -3.71 6.45
N THR A 146 12.23 -4.46 5.51
CA THR A 146 11.17 -3.94 4.64
C THR A 146 9.94 -3.59 5.47
N ASN A 147 9.29 -2.47 5.12
CA ASN A 147 8.03 -2.05 5.72
C ASN A 147 7.01 -3.18 5.72
N ALA A 148 6.32 -3.35 6.85
CA ALA A 148 5.13 -4.18 6.90
C ALA A 148 4.04 -3.69 5.93
N ASP A 149 3.03 -4.52 5.69
CA ASP A 149 1.93 -4.17 4.79
C ASP A 149 1.12 -2.96 5.30
N PRO A 150 0.55 -2.15 4.39
CA PRO A 150 -0.38 -1.09 4.77
C PRO A 150 -1.57 -1.64 5.57
N ARG A 151 -1.88 -1.02 6.70
CA ARG A 151 -3.02 -1.44 7.52
C ARG A 151 -4.33 -1.01 6.88
N VAL A 152 -5.21 -1.99 6.66
CA VAL A 152 -6.58 -1.77 6.17
C VAL A 152 -7.55 -1.74 7.35
N GLY A 153 -8.32 -0.65 7.47
CA GLY A 153 -9.26 -0.46 8.57
C GLY A 153 -10.51 -1.34 8.47
N PRO A 154 -11.33 -1.39 9.54
CA PRO A 154 -12.51 -2.25 9.62
C PRO A 154 -13.69 -1.74 8.80
N VAL A 155 -13.59 -0.55 8.21
CA VAL A 155 -14.60 0.05 7.32
C VAL A 155 -13.84 0.69 6.19
N VAL A 156 -14.22 0.37 4.95
CA VAL A 156 -13.44 0.66 3.75
C VAL A 156 -14.27 1.36 2.67
N ILE A 157 -13.64 2.24 1.92
CA ILE A 157 -14.19 2.87 0.72
C ILE A 157 -14.14 1.84 -0.40
N THR A 158 -15.28 1.56 -1.03
CA THR A 158 -15.42 0.45 -1.98
C THR A 158 -15.85 0.88 -3.37
N GLU A 159 -16.48 2.04 -3.50
CA GLU A 159 -16.83 2.59 -4.80
C GLU A 159 -16.73 4.12 -4.78
N VAL A 160 -16.08 4.70 -5.78
CA VAL A 160 -16.01 6.15 -5.99
C VAL A 160 -16.58 6.47 -7.36
N MET A 161 -17.74 7.12 -7.37
CA MET A 161 -18.36 7.65 -8.58
C MET A 161 -18.06 9.13 -8.69
N TYR A 162 -16.90 9.46 -9.26
CA TYR A 162 -16.44 10.84 -9.42
C TYR A 162 -16.85 11.45 -10.77
N SER A 163 -17.19 10.63 -11.78
CA SER A 163 -17.55 11.10 -13.14
C SER A 163 -18.79 10.39 -13.70
N PRO A 164 -19.98 10.63 -13.12
CA PRO A 164 -21.21 9.97 -13.56
C PRO A 164 -21.68 10.41 -14.94
N ALA A 165 -22.49 9.56 -15.58
CA ALA A 165 -23.16 9.92 -16.82
C ALA A 165 -24.15 11.08 -16.61
N LEU A 166 -24.41 11.86 -17.67
CA LEU A 166 -25.40 12.93 -17.60
C LEU A 166 -26.81 12.40 -17.29
N PRO A 167 -27.63 13.16 -16.54
CA PRO A 167 -29.03 12.83 -16.31
C PRO A 167 -29.81 12.53 -17.59
N THR A 168 -30.65 11.50 -17.56
CA THR A 168 -31.57 11.18 -18.65
C THR A 168 -32.77 12.13 -18.66
N ALA A 169 -33.48 12.21 -19.80
CA ALA A 169 -34.71 13.00 -19.89
C ALA A 169 -35.82 12.53 -18.92
N ALA A 170 -35.81 11.24 -18.54
CA ALA A 170 -36.75 10.71 -17.56
C ALA A 170 -36.39 11.16 -16.14
N GLU A 171 -35.10 11.21 -15.79
CA GLU A 171 -34.62 11.74 -14.50
C GLU A 171 -34.85 13.24 -14.37
N LEU A 172 -34.58 14.02 -15.42
CA LEU A 172 -34.85 15.46 -15.45
C LEU A 172 -36.34 15.79 -15.37
N ALA A 173 -37.22 14.85 -15.73
CA ALA A 173 -38.66 15.00 -15.50
C ALA A 173 -39.06 14.81 -14.03
N ILE A 174 -38.24 14.10 -13.24
CA ILE A 174 -38.40 13.96 -11.77
C ILE A 174 -37.85 15.21 -11.08
N ASP A 175 -36.62 15.60 -11.39
CA ASP A 175 -35.99 16.82 -10.89
C ASP A 175 -35.33 17.62 -12.03
N PRO A 176 -35.94 18.74 -12.47
CA PRO A 176 -35.37 19.57 -13.54
C PRO A 176 -34.06 20.27 -13.18
N THR A 177 -33.64 20.24 -11.91
CA THR A 177 -32.40 20.85 -11.42
C THR A 177 -31.26 19.84 -11.27
N LEU A 178 -31.51 18.55 -11.53
CA LEU A 178 -30.51 17.51 -11.43
C LEU A 178 -29.36 17.75 -12.42
N ASP A 179 -28.13 17.70 -11.93
CA ASP A 179 -26.93 17.68 -12.75
C ASP A 179 -26.10 16.40 -12.50
N ALA A 180 -25.02 16.23 -13.25
CA ALA A 180 -24.15 15.07 -13.09
C ALA A 180 -23.52 14.99 -11.70
N ARG A 181 -23.19 16.12 -11.06
CA ARG A 181 -22.56 16.11 -9.73
C ARG A 181 -23.51 15.66 -8.63
N ASP A 182 -24.82 15.82 -8.83
CA ASP A 182 -25.82 15.23 -7.94
C ASP A 182 -25.87 13.70 -8.01
N LEU A 183 -25.25 13.10 -9.02
CA LEU A 183 -25.14 11.66 -9.21
C LEU A 183 -23.80 11.10 -8.71
N GLU A 184 -22.88 11.95 -8.26
CA GLU A 184 -21.64 11.53 -7.59
C GLU A 184 -21.95 10.91 -6.23
N TYR A 185 -21.16 9.90 -5.83
CA TYR A 185 -21.21 9.30 -4.50
C TYR A 185 -19.90 8.63 -4.13
N VAL A 186 -19.75 8.40 -2.83
CA VAL A 186 -18.75 7.47 -2.27
C VAL A 186 -19.49 6.35 -1.56
N GLU A 187 -19.17 5.11 -1.89
CA GLU A 187 -19.69 3.91 -1.22
C GLU A 187 -18.69 3.42 -0.17
N ILE A 188 -19.21 3.12 1.02
CA ILE A 188 -18.42 2.64 2.14
C ILE A 188 -19.04 1.35 2.68
N LEU A 189 -18.19 0.34 2.88
CA LEU A 189 -18.55 -0.99 3.37
C LEU A 189 -17.95 -1.21 4.76
N ASN A 190 -18.72 -1.87 5.62
CA ASN A 190 -18.20 -2.58 6.79
C ASN A 190 -18.10 -4.08 6.48
N PRO A 191 -16.90 -4.61 6.14
CA PRO A 191 -16.72 -6.03 5.85
C PRO A 191 -16.75 -6.92 7.11
N THR A 192 -16.80 -6.33 8.30
CA THR A 192 -16.77 -7.10 9.54
C THR A 192 -18.12 -7.75 9.87
N ASP A 193 -18.08 -8.74 10.75
CA ASP A 193 -19.26 -9.43 11.27
C ASP A 193 -19.96 -8.69 12.43
N ALA A 194 -19.49 -7.48 12.76
CA ALA A 194 -20.06 -6.64 13.80
C ALA A 194 -20.57 -5.32 13.23
N THR A 195 -21.63 -4.76 13.83
CA THR A 195 -22.03 -3.38 13.52
C THR A 195 -20.96 -2.41 14.00
N VAL A 196 -20.55 -1.48 13.13
CA VAL A 196 -19.63 -0.39 13.48
C VAL A 196 -20.43 0.88 13.77
N ASP A 197 -20.18 1.49 14.94
CA ASP A 197 -20.68 2.81 15.31
C ASP A 197 -19.82 3.89 14.63
N LEU A 198 -20.47 4.78 13.88
CA LEU A 198 -19.83 5.85 13.13
C LEU A 198 -19.78 7.17 13.92
N THR A 199 -20.11 7.16 15.21
CA THR A 199 -19.94 8.33 16.08
C THR A 199 -18.48 8.82 16.02
N ASP A 200 -18.31 10.11 15.75
CA ASP A 200 -17.01 10.77 15.56
C ASP A 200 -16.19 10.36 14.32
N TRP A 201 -16.75 9.52 13.44
CA TRP A 201 -16.17 9.24 12.14
C TRP A 201 -16.36 10.44 11.20
N ARG A 202 -15.49 10.54 10.20
CA ARG A 202 -15.51 11.64 9.24
C ARG A 202 -14.77 11.31 7.94
N ILE A 203 -15.18 11.96 6.85
CA ILE A 203 -14.45 11.98 5.58
C ILE A 203 -13.71 13.33 5.46
N ARG A 204 -12.48 13.30 4.96
CA ARG A 204 -11.64 14.48 4.66
C ARG A 204 -10.98 14.36 3.29
N GLY A 205 -10.46 15.48 2.79
CA GLY A 205 -9.77 15.59 1.50
C GLY A 205 -10.59 16.44 0.52
N GLY A 206 -10.87 15.94 -0.68
CA GLY A 206 -11.70 16.67 -1.65
C GLY A 206 -13.17 16.81 -1.29
N ILE A 207 -13.65 15.96 -0.37
CA ILE A 207 -14.96 16.10 0.26
C ILE A 207 -14.84 16.04 1.77
N ASP A 208 -15.71 16.78 2.46
CA ASP A 208 -15.77 16.83 3.91
C ASP A 208 -17.16 16.41 4.41
N TYR A 209 -17.18 15.42 5.31
CA TYR A 209 -18.40 14.99 5.99
C TYR A 209 -18.11 14.55 7.42
N ASN A 210 -19.02 14.84 8.35
CA ASN A 210 -18.98 14.33 9.72
C ASN A 210 -20.23 13.50 9.95
N PHE A 211 -20.06 12.26 10.40
CA PHE A 211 -21.18 11.41 10.77
C PHE A 211 -21.79 11.88 12.10
N ALA A 212 -23.11 11.75 12.24
CA ALA A 212 -23.82 12.17 13.44
C ALA A 212 -23.69 11.09 14.54
N PRO A 213 -23.73 11.48 15.82
CA PRO A 213 -23.78 10.51 16.90
C PRO A 213 -24.94 9.51 16.74
N GLY A 214 -24.64 8.21 16.83
CA GLY A 214 -25.59 7.12 16.61
C GLY A 214 -25.71 6.65 15.16
N ASP A 215 -25.03 7.31 14.22
CA ASP A 215 -24.80 6.73 12.90
C ASP A 215 -24.04 5.42 13.01
N SER A 216 -24.30 4.51 12.08
CA SER A 216 -23.75 3.16 12.13
C SER A 216 -23.84 2.47 10.79
N VAL A 217 -23.00 1.47 10.60
CA VAL A 217 -23.07 0.55 9.48
C VAL A 217 -23.15 -0.86 10.05
N ALA A 218 -24.16 -1.62 9.63
CA ALA A 218 -24.36 -2.98 10.10
C ALA A 218 -23.20 -3.89 9.68
N ALA A 219 -23.07 -5.05 10.32
CA ALA A 219 -22.19 -6.12 9.85
C ALA A 219 -22.47 -6.42 8.37
N GLN A 220 -21.41 -6.52 7.55
CA GLN A 220 -21.50 -6.69 6.10
C GLN A 220 -22.36 -5.63 5.39
N GLY A 221 -22.57 -4.49 6.05
CA GLY A 221 -23.43 -3.41 5.59
C GLY A 221 -22.69 -2.43 4.71
N VAL A 222 -23.43 -1.85 3.76
CA VAL A 222 -22.95 -0.79 2.86
C VAL A 222 -23.81 0.47 3.00
N PHE A 223 -23.20 1.63 2.86
CA PHE A 223 -23.91 2.89 2.73
C PHE A 223 -23.29 3.78 1.65
N LEU A 224 -24.10 4.72 1.14
CA LEU A 224 -23.66 5.74 0.20
C LEU A 224 -23.55 7.09 0.90
N LEU A 225 -22.50 7.84 0.57
CA LEU A 225 -22.35 9.24 0.95
C LEU A 225 -22.58 10.13 -0.28
N LEU A 226 -23.61 10.96 -0.21
CA LEU A 226 -24.12 11.78 -1.32
C LEU A 226 -23.79 13.27 -1.15
N ARG A 227 -23.69 13.99 -2.28
CA ARG A 227 -23.44 15.44 -2.30
C ARG A 227 -24.51 16.25 -1.57
N PHE A 228 -25.76 15.82 -1.65
CA PHE A 228 -26.90 16.48 -1.03
C PHE A 228 -27.42 15.65 0.14
N ASP A 229 -28.06 16.29 1.12
CA ASP A 229 -28.69 15.57 2.24
C ASP A 229 -29.92 14.79 1.75
N PRO A 230 -29.90 13.44 1.75
CA PRO A 230 -31.02 12.63 1.27
C PRO A 230 -32.23 12.68 2.22
N ASN A 231 -32.06 13.12 3.47
CA ASN A 231 -33.14 13.22 4.45
C ASN A 231 -33.87 14.57 4.40
N SER A 232 -33.32 15.55 3.67
CA SER A 232 -33.96 16.84 3.48
C SER A 232 -35.16 16.74 2.53
N ALA A 233 -36.33 17.21 2.98
CA ALA A 233 -37.54 17.25 2.16
C ALA A 233 -37.38 18.07 0.88
N ALA A 234 -36.47 19.05 0.86
CA ALA A 234 -36.15 19.83 -0.33
C ALA A 234 -35.47 18.99 -1.43
N ASN A 235 -34.78 17.92 -1.04
CA ASN A 235 -34.05 17.02 -1.94
C ASN A 235 -34.84 15.77 -2.33
N ALA A 236 -36.13 15.67 -1.98
CA ALA A 236 -36.92 14.46 -2.21
C ALA A 236 -37.01 14.06 -3.70
N ASN A 237 -37.14 15.05 -4.60
CA ASN A 237 -37.14 14.80 -6.04
C ASN A 237 -35.75 14.39 -6.53
N LYS A 238 -34.70 15.10 -6.09
CA LYS A 238 -33.30 14.79 -6.39
C LYS A 238 -32.93 13.35 -5.98
N LEU A 239 -33.29 12.95 -4.76
CA LEU A 239 -33.12 11.58 -4.27
C LEU A 239 -33.89 10.58 -5.13
N SER A 240 -35.14 10.89 -5.50
CA SER A 240 -35.94 10.02 -6.37
C SER A 240 -35.30 9.85 -7.74
N ALA A 241 -34.70 10.91 -8.28
CA ALA A 241 -34.00 10.88 -9.56
C ALA A 241 -32.66 10.12 -9.47
N PHE A 242 -31.89 10.29 -8.39
CA PHE A 242 -30.69 9.50 -8.09
C PHE A 242 -31.01 7.99 -8.03
N VAL A 243 -32.05 7.62 -7.27
CA VAL A 243 -32.52 6.24 -7.16
C VAL A 243 -32.95 5.69 -8.53
N ALA A 244 -33.59 6.51 -9.37
CA ALA A 244 -33.97 6.12 -10.71
C ALA A 244 -32.76 5.93 -11.64
N HIS A 245 -31.76 6.83 -11.57
CA HIS A 245 -30.55 6.79 -12.39
C HIS A 245 -29.79 5.48 -12.19
N TYR A 246 -29.58 5.07 -10.93
CA TYR A 246 -28.85 3.85 -10.58
C TYR A 246 -29.74 2.60 -10.43
N GLY A 247 -31.05 2.71 -10.71
CA GLY A 247 -31.98 1.59 -10.60
C GLY A 247 -32.03 0.98 -9.20
N LEU A 248 -31.96 1.82 -8.16
CA LEU A 248 -31.98 1.38 -6.76
C LEU A 248 -33.42 1.04 -6.32
N SER A 249 -33.54 0.07 -5.43
CA SER A 249 -34.80 -0.20 -4.75
C SER A 249 -34.92 0.75 -3.55
N ALA A 250 -35.91 1.64 -3.59
CA ALA A 250 -36.11 2.63 -2.53
C ALA A 250 -36.21 1.95 -1.15
N GLY A 251 -35.36 2.37 -0.21
CA GLY A 251 -35.33 1.88 1.18
C GLY A 251 -34.36 0.74 1.47
N ASN A 252 -33.65 0.19 0.48
CA ASN A 252 -32.73 -0.94 0.71
C ASN A 252 -31.28 -0.53 0.99
N VAL A 253 -30.89 0.71 0.67
CA VAL A 253 -29.52 1.19 0.82
C VAL A 253 -29.53 2.38 1.76
N LYS A 254 -28.69 2.33 2.80
CA LYS A 254 -28.52 3.46 3.73
C LYS A 254 -27.77 4.57 2.99
N MET A 255 -28.28 5.80 3.09
CA MET A 255 -27.68 6.96 2.44
C MET A 255 -27.48 8.08 3.44
N TYR A 256 -26.25 8.55 3.51
CA TYR A 256 -25.83 9.78 4.17
C TYR A 256 -25.56 10.84 3.11
N GLY A 257 -25.51 12.12 3.49
CA GLY A 257 -25.15 13.12 2.51
C GLY A 257 -25.21 14.56 2.98
N GLY A 258 -24.94 15.45 2.04
CA GLY A 258 -24.68 16.86 2.30
C GLY A 258 -23.20 17.13 2.56
N TYR A 259 -22.30 16.31 2.00
CA TYR A 259 -20.87 16.58 2.10
C TYR A 259 -20.52 17.94 1.48
N GLN A 260 -19.48 18.58 2.02
CA GLN A 260 -18.90 19.79 1.43
C GLN A 260 -17.77 19.41 0.47
N GLY A 261 -17.40 20.33 -0.42
CA GLY A 261 -16.40 20.06 -1.47
C GLY A 261 -17.00 19.41 -2.73
N SER A 262 -16.15 18.77 -3.53
CA SER A 262 -16.54 18.09 -4.77
C SER A 262 -15.52 17.04 -5.15
N LEU A 263 -15.97 15.94 -5.74
CA LEU A 263 -15.07 14.97 -6.35
C LEU A 263 -14.51 15.56 -7.66
N SER A 264 -13.19 15.48 -7.83
CA SER A 264 -12.50 15.96 -9.02
C SER A 264 -12.51 14.88 -10.10
N ASN A 265 -12.75 15.27 -11.35
CA ASN A 265 -12.66 14.35 -12.49
C ASN A 265 -11.24 13.89 -12.82
N SER A 266 -10.22 14.54 -12.26
CA SER A 266 -8.81 14.28 -12.56
C SER A 266 -8.01 13.82 -11.35
N GLY A 267 -8.69 13.27 -10.35
CA GLY A 267 -8.07 12.75 -9.14
C GLY A 267 -8.25 13.62 -7.92
N GLU A 268 -8.32 12.97 -6.76
CA GLU A 268 -8.60 13.58 -5.47
C GLU A 268 -8.22 12.62 -4.33
N ARG A 269 -7.96 13.17 -3.13
CA ARG A 269 -7.80 12.38 -1.91
C ARG A 269 -9.13 12.27 -1.15
N ILE A 270 -9.51 11.07 -0.74
CA ILE A 270 -10.62 10.82 0.18
C ILE A 270 -10.09 9.97 1.33
N THR A 271 -10.09 10.53 2.53
CA THR A 271 -9.60 9.85 3.74
C THR A 271 -10.77 9.62 4.70
N LEU A 272 -11.00 8.36 5.08
CA LEU A 272 -11.93 7.97 6.13
C LEU A 272 -11.18 7.97 7.46
N LEU A 273 -11.67 8.75 8.43
CA LEU A 273 -11.06 8.88 9.74
C LEU A 273 -12.05 8.44 10.82
N SER A 274 -11.57 7.78 11.87
CA SER A 274 -12.36 7.47 13.07
C SER A 274 -11.66 8.00 14.33
N THR A 275 -12.36 7.95 15.46
CA THR A 275 -11.70 7.97 16.77
C THR A 275 -11.21 6.58 17.14
N ASP A 276 -10.15 6.50 17.95
CA ASP A 276 -9.91 5.32 18.77
C ASP A 276 -11.07 5.19 19.76
N LEU A 277 -11.82 4.09 19.64
CA LEU A 277 -12.99 3.81 20.48
C LEU A 277 -12.60 3.56 21.94
N SER A 278 -11.35 3.16 22.21
CA SER A 278 -10.82 2.95 23.56
C SER A 278 -10.78 4.25 24.39
N GLN A 279 -10.78 5.40 23.71
CA GLN A 279 -10.66 6.72 24.32
C GLN A 279 -11.99 7.45 24.49
N ILE A 280 -13.12 6.87 24.07
CA ILE A 280 -14.45 7.48 24.19
C ILE A 280 -14.76 7.81 25.67
N GLY A 281 -15.08 9.08 25.94
CA GLY A 281 -15.41 9.58 27.27
C GLY A 281 -14.24 10.20 28.04
N GLN A 282 -13.03 10.22 27.47
CA GLN A 282 -11.90 10.95 28.03
C GLN A 282 -12.02 12.47 27.75
N PRO A 283 -11.54 13.34 28.66
CA PRO A 283 -11.68 14.79 28.55
C PRO A 283 -10.74 15.45 27.52
N THR A 284 -10.19 14.68 26.58
CA THR A 284 -9.25 15.15 25.54
C THR A 284 -9.92 15.18 24.17
N ALA A 285 -9.41 16.02 23.26
CA ALA A 285 -9.73 15.90 21.86
C ALA A 285 -9.34 14.48 21.40
N LEU A 286 -10.33 13.73 20.96
CA LEU A 286 -10.16 12.35 20.56
C LEU A 286 -9.25 12.28 19.31
N PRO A 287 -8.25 11.38 19.25
CA PRO A 287 -7.41 11.21 18.08
C PRO A 287 -8.28 10.87 16.87
N ARG A 288 -7.85 11.28 15.67
CA ARG A 288 -8.56 11.02 14.41
C ARG A 288 -7.66 10.19 13.51
N VAL A 289 -7.70 8.88 13.75
CA VAL A 289 -6.87 7.89 13.07
C VAL A 289 -7.42 7.59 11.68
N GLN A 290 -6.53 7.37 10.72
CA GLN A 290 -6.90 6.98 9.36
C GLN A 290 -7.46 5.57 9.36
N GLN A 291 -8.63 5.32 8.79
CA GLN A 291 -9.20 3.97 8.66
C GLN A 291 -9.05 3.43 7.24
N ASP A 292 -9.27 4.29 6.25
CA ASP A 292 -9.01 3.97 4.85
C ASP A 292 -8.71 5.27 4.09
N GLU A 293 -8.04 5.15 2.96
CA GLU A 293 -7.72 6.28 2.09
C GLU A 293 -7.69 5.83 0.63
N VAL A 294 -8.18 6.71 -0.25
CA VAL A 294 -8.02 6.57 -1.70
C VAL A 294 -7.57 7.91 -2.27
N ILE A 295 -6.40 7.94 -2.92
CA ILE A 295 -5.91 9.09 -3.71
C ILE A 295 -6.01 8.72 -5.19
N TYR A 296 -7.23 8.69 -5.71
CA TYR A 296 -7.45 8.25 -7.09
C TYR A 296 -6.92 9.28 -8.10
N ASP A 297 -6.64 8.83 -9.32
CA ASP A 297 -6.22 9.66 -10.46
C ASP A 297 -6.94 9.19 -11.74
N ASP A 298 -6.96 10.03 -12.77
CA ASP A 298 -7.46 9.71 -14.12
C ASP A 298 -6.38 9.05 -15.01
N ARG A 299 -5.25 8.64 -14.41
CA ARG A 299 -4.09 8.05 -15.09
C ARG A 299 -3.56 6.83 -14.36
N LEU A 300 -2.82 6.01 -15.11
CA LEU A 300 -2.05 4.90 -14.55
C LEU A 300 -1.18 5.38 -13.37
N PRO A 301 -1.09 4.60 -12.28
CA PRO A 301 -1.55 3.21 -12.16
C PRO A 301 -3.05 3.00 -11.94
N TRP A 302 -3.84 4.07 -11.79
CA TRP A 302 -5.29 3.96 -11.58
C TRP A 302 -6.04 3.56 -12.86
N PRO A 303 -7.18 2.84 -12.76
CA PRO A 303 -8.02 2.51 -13.91
C PRO A 303 -8.58 3.76 -14.61
N THR A 304 -8.17 3.99 -15.86
CA THR A 304 -8.56 5.18 -16.62
C THR A 304 -9.97 5.10 -17.22
N ASP A 305 -10.57 3.92 -17.30
CA ASP A 305 -11.86 3.70 -17.97
C ASP A 305 -13.07 4.23 -17.17
N ALA A 306 -12.86 4.77 -15.97
CA ALA A 306 -13.87 5.45 -15.16
C ALA A 306 -14.15 6.89 -15.62
N GLU A 307 -13.25 7.50 -16.41
CA GLU A 307 -13.44 8.86 -16.89
C GLU A 307 -14.45 8.93 -18.05
N GLY A 308 -15.55 9.67 -17.87
CA GLY A 308 -16.46 10.06 -18.97
C GLY A 308 -17.28 8.93 -19.62
N THR A 309 -17.19 7.71 -19.11
CA THR A 309 -17.97 6.53 -19.58
C THR A 309 -19.22 6.27 -18.73
N GLY A 310 -19.31 6.87 -17.54
CA GLY A 310 -20.32 6.57 -16.53
C GLY A 310 -20.00 5.33 -15.68
N ASN A 311 -18.77 4.83 -15.75
CA ASN A 311 -18.24 3.83 -14.83
C ASN A 311 -17.76 4.50 -13.53
N SER A 312 -17.75 3.73 -12.45
CA SER A 312 -17.13 4.10 -11.17
C SER A 312 -15.82 3.35 -10.96
N LEU A 313 -14.98 3.86 -10.07
CA LEU A 313 -13.89 3.08 -9.49
C LEU A 313 -14.50 2.16 -8.44
N GLN A 314 -14.30 0.85 -8.59
CA GLN A 314 -14.75 -0.18 -7.66
C GLN A 314 -13.55 -0.94 -7.12
N ARG A 315 -13.51 -1.13 -5.81
CA ARG A 315 -12.48 -1.91 -5.16
C ARG A 315 -12.62 -3.39 -5.54
N VAL A 316 -11.50 -4.08 -5.72
CA VAL A 316 -11.50 -5.49 -6.17
C VAL A 316 -11.83 -6.44 -5.02
N ALA A 317 -11.31 -6.14 -3.82
CA ALA A 317 -11.59 -6.87 -2.58
C ALA A 317 -11.55 -5.89 -1.38
N PRO A 318 -12.30 -6.18 -0.30
CA PRO A 318 -12.48 -5.23 0.80
C PRO A 318 -11.25 -5.12 1.71
N GLY A 319 -10.34 -6.08 1.73
CA GLY A 319 -9.12 -5.99 2.53
C GLY A 319 -7.86 -5.56 1.76
N LEU A 320 -7.95 -5.27 0.46
CA LEU A 320 -6.83 -4.67 -0.29
C LEU A 320 -6.49 -3.26 0.26
N TYR A 321 -5.34 -2.69 -0.09
CA TYR A 321 -5.04 -1.31 0.35
C TYR A 321 -5.72 -0.27 -0.56
N GLY A 322 -6.43 0.69 0.05
CA GLY A 322 -7.30 1.62 -0.69
C GLY A 322 -6.54 2.63 -1.55
N ASN A 323 -5.30 2.95 -1.18
CA ASN A 323 -4.46 3.91 -1.89
C ASN A 323 -3.46 3.22 -2.84
N ASP A 324 -3.75 1.99 -3.26
CA ASP A 324 -3.08 1.33 -4.37
C ASP A 324 -4.04 1.25 -5.57
N GLY A 325 -3.62 1.78 -6.73
CA GLY A 325 -4.41 1.74 -7.96
C GLY A 325 -4.73 0.32 -8.44
N GLN A 326 -3.92 -0.69 -8.10
CA GLN A 326 -4.18 -2.09 -8.42
C GLN A 326 -5.35 -2.69 -7.63
N SER A 327 -5.69 -2.09 -6.50
CA SER A 327 -6.86 -2.47 -5.69
C SER A 327 -8.19 -2.09 -6.33
N TRP A 328 -8.17 -1.38 -7.45
CA TRP A 328 -9.36 -0.82 -8.09
C TRP A 328 -9.52 -1.29 -9.53
N LYS A 329 -10.78 -1.35 -9.96
CA LYS A 329 -11.19 -1.54 -11.35
C LYS A 329 -12.19 -0.47 -11.74
N ALA A 330 -12.20 -0.06 -13.01
CA ALA A 330 -13.31 0.71 -13.56
C ALA A 330 -14.43 -0.24 -13.98
N ALA A 331 -15.65 -0.02 -13.49
CA ALA A 331 -16.79 -0.86 -13.81
C ALA A 331 -18.11 -0.07 -13.80
N VAL A 332 -19.16 -0.66 -14.37
CA VAL A 332 -20.49 -0.06 -14.35
C VAL A 332 -20.92 0.16 -12.90
N ALA A 333 -21.34 1.39 -12.58
CA ALA A 333 -21.74 1.81 -11.26
C ALA A 333 -22.71 0.81 -10.57
N SER A 334 -22.39 0.44 -9.33
CA SER A 334 -23.10 -0.57 -8.55
C SER A 334 -23.51 -0.10 -7.14
N PRO A 335 -24.03 1.12 -6.95
CA PRO A 335 -24.24 1.66 -5.62
C PRO A 335 -25.21 0.83 -4.79
N GLY A 336 -24.85 0.64 -3.53
CA GLY A 336 -25.51 -0.23 -2.55
C GLY A 336 -25.39 -1.72 -2.84
N ARG A 337 -24.47 -2.13 -3.72
CA ARG A 337 -24.31 -3.52 -4.16
C ARG A 337 -22.84 -3.95 -4.17
N ALA A 338 -22.07 -3.51 -3.17
CA ALA A 338 -20.74 -4.03 -2.89
C ALA A 338 -20.78 -5.58 -2.80
N THR A 339 -20.40 -6.26 -3.87
CA THR A 339 -20.28 -7.72 -3.92
C THR A 339 -18.85 -8.08 -4.29
N PHE A 340 -18.16 -8.69 -3.35
CA PHE A 340 -16.82 -9.22 -3.55
C PHE A 340 -16.92 -10.73 -3.79
N ALA A 341 -16.14 -11.23 -4.75
CA ALA A 341 -15.95 -12.67 -4.85
C ALA A 341 -15.18 -13.12 -3.61
N ALA A 342 -15.53 -14.28 -3.05
CA ALA A 342 -14.67 -14.90 -2.06
C ALA A 342 -13.30 -15.14 -2.69
N VAL A 343 -12.25 -14.61 -2.06
CA VAL A 343 -10.87 -14.89 -2.44
C VAL A 343 -10.55 -16.27 -1.89
N ILE A 344 -10.26 -17.23 -2.77
CA ILE A 344 -9.98 -18.61 -2.33
C ILE A 344 -8.59 -18.59 -1.68
N GLY A 345 -8.44 -19.19 -0.50
CA GLY A 345 -7.16 -19.21 0.22
C GLY A 345 -6.92 -17.99 1.12
N ASP A 346 -7.78 -16.97 1.06
CA ASP A 346 -7.80 -15.83 1.98
C ASP A 346 -8.34 -16.28 3.35
N PHE A 347 -7.43 -16.60 4.26
CA PHE A 347 -7.71 -17.16 5.57
C PHE A 347 -7.76 -16.10 6.67
N ASP A 348 -7.16 -14.94 6.50
CA ASP A 348 -7.31 -13.82 7.45
C ASP A 348 -8.45 -12.86 7.09
N GLY A 349 -9.01 -12.98 5.88
CA GLY A 349 -10.10 -12.14 5.39
C GLY A 349 -9.62 -10.77 4.88
N ASP A 350 -8.33 -10.61 4.60
CA ASP A 350 -7.74 -9.39 4.05
C ASP A 350 -7.96 -9.24 2.53
N GLY A 351 -8.71 -10.14 1.90
CA GLY A 351 -9.01 -10.05 0.47
C GLY A 351 -7.82 -10.28 -0.44
N GLN A 352 -6.69 -10.75 0.10
CA GLN A 352 -5.52 -11.21 -0.62
C GLN A 352 -5.30 -12.69 -0.32
N THR A 353 -4.40 -13.29 -1.09
CA THR A 353 -3.86 -14.59 -0.71
C THR A 353 -2.34 -14.46 -0.79
N ASN A 354 -1.72 -14.33 0.37
CA ASN A 354 -0.31 -13.94 0.49
C ASN A 354 0.42 -14.79 1.56
N VAL A 355 1.61 -14.33 1.97
CA VAL A 355 2.47 -15.04 2.93
C VAL A 355 1.82 -15.25 4.30
N THR A 356 0.91 -14.34 4.70
CA THR A 356 0.14 -14.46 5.94
C THR A 356 -0.81 -15.66 5.88
N ASP A 357 -1.47 -15.87 4.73
CA ASP A 357 -2.33 -17.04 4.53
C ASP A 357 -1.55 -18.35 4.48
N ILE A 358 -0.35 -18.33 3.88
CA ILE A 358 0.58 -19.47 3.93
C ILE A 358 0.88 -19.80 5.40
N THR A 359 1.23 -18.80 6.19
CA THR A 359 1.56 -18.95 7.61
C THR A 359 0.35 -19.47 8.41
N LEU A 360 -0.86 -18.97 8.15
CA LEU A 360 -2.08 -19.47 8.79
C LEU A 360 -2.36 -20.93 8.45
N LEU A 361 -2.17 -21.33 7.19
CA LEU A 361 -2.33 -22.73 6.78
C LEU A 361 -1.25 -23.63 7.42
N PHE A 362 -0.01 -23.15 7.54
CA PHE A 362 1.08 -23.93 8.16
C PHE A 362 0.82 -24.15 9.66
N ASN A 363 0.38 -23.11 10.36
CA ASN A 363 -0.05 -23.23 11.76
C ASN A 363 -1.18 -24.25 11.93
N GLU A 364 -2.10 -24.29 10.98
CA GLU A 364 -3.21 -25.23 10.97
C GLU A 364 -2.75 -26.68 10.71
N LEU A 365 -1.80 -26.88 9.79
CA LEU A 365 -1.19 -28.19 9.52
C LEU A 365 -0.48 -28.76 10.74
N GLN A 366 0.17 -27.90 11.53
CA GLN A 366 0.82 -28.29 12.78
C GLN A 366 -0.16 -28.43 13.96
N SER A 367 -1.40 -27.94 13.83
CA SER A 367 -2.38 -27.92 14.91
C SER A 367 -2.82 -29.35 15.28
N PRO A 368 -2.77 -29.74 16.56
CA PRO A 368 -3.33 -31.02 17.00
C PRO A 368 -4.87 -31.05 16.92
N THR A 369 -5.50 -29.89 16.73
CA THR A 369 -6.95 -29.72 16.56
C THR A 369 -7.22 -28.64 15.51
N PRO A 370 -7.11 -28.97 14.21
CA PRO A 370 -7.38 -28.03 13.14
C PRO A 370 -8.80 -27.44 13.23
N ASP A 371 -8.92 -26.13 13.09
CA ASP A 371 -10.14 -25.35 12.94
C ASP A 371 -10.76 -25.45 11.52
N GLY A 372 -11.55 -26.50 11.31
CA GLY A 372 -12.67 -26.50 10.36
C GLY A 372 -12.33 -26.65 8.86
N SER A 373 -13.37 -26.68 8.02
CA SER A 373 -13.29 -26.99 6.58
C SER A 373 -12.77 -25.84 5.70
N ARG A 374 -12.32 -24.73 6.28
CA ARG A 374 -11.94 -23.55 5.49
C ARG A 374 -10.54 -23.68 4.88
N PHE A 375 -9.64 -24.37 5.58
CA PHE A 375 -8.28 -24.68 5.14
C PHE A 375 -8.20 -25.93 4.24
N ASP A 376 -9.29 -26.69 4.12
CA ASP A 376 -9.42 -27.85 3.23
C ASP A 376 -9.76 -27.36 1.81
N LEU A 377 -8.72 -27.00 1.06
CA LEU A 377 -8.81 -26.37 -0.27
C LEU A 377 -9.14 -27.38 -1.37
N ASN A 378 -8.78 -28.66 -1.19
CA ASN A 378 -9.14 -29.72 -2.12
C ASN A 378 -10.51 -30.39 -1.82
N ALA A 379 -11.11 -30.07 -0.67
CA ALA A 379 -12.39 -30.57 -0.17
C ALA A 379 -12.43 -32.11 0.02
N ASP A 380 -11.31 -32.73 0.39
CA ASP A 380 -11.21 -34.16 0.67
C ASP A 380 -11.50 -34.51 2.15
N GLY A 381 -11.69 -33.49 2.99
CA GLY A 381 -12.01 -33.59 4.40
C GLY A 381 -10.80 -33.70 5.33
N VAL A 382 -9.58 -33.53 4.83
CA VAL A 382 -8.35 -33.53 5.63
C VAL A 382 -7.42 -32.38 5.24
N ILE A 383 -7.02 -31.56 6.22
CA ILE A 383 -6.03 -30.51 6.01
C ILE A 383 -4.63 -31.15 6.00
N ASN A 384 -3.95 -31.12 4.86
CA ASN A 384 -2.63 -31.73 4.69
C ASN A 384 -1.77 -31.00 3.63
N GLU A 385 -0.62 -31.58 3.27
CA GLU A 385 0.31 -30.98 2.31
C GLU A 385 -0.31 -30.74 0.91
N ALA A 386 -1.40 -31.44 0.55
CA ALA A 386 -2.11 -31.18 -0.69
C ALA A 386 -2.85 -29.83 -0.67
N ASP A 387 -3.37 -29.37 0.48
CA ASP A 387 -3.96 -28.04 0.61
C ASP A 387 -2.89 -26.96 0.53
N ARG A 388 -1.75 -27.22 1.16
CA ARG A 388 -0.55 -26.38 1.06
C ARG A 388 -0.12 -26.17 -0.38
N ASP A 389 0.00 -27.27 -1.13
CA ASP A 389 0.39 -27.24 -2.54
C ASP A 389 -0.63 -26.45 -3.38
N ILE A 390 -1.94 -26.60 -3.11
CA ILE A 390 -2.98 -25.81 -3.79
C ILE A 390 -2.85 -24.33 -3.45
N LEU A 391 -2.64 -23.97 -2.18
CA LEU A 391 -2.48 -22.57 -1.79
C LEU A 391 -1.28 -21.95 -2.51
N VAL A 392 -0.11 -22.58 -2.43
CA VAL A 392 1.14 -22.03 -2.96
C VAL A 392 1.17 -22.06 -4.49
N LEU A 393 0.90 -23.22 -5.11
CA LEU A 393 1.16 -23.45 -6.53
C LEU A 393 -0.03 -23.08 -7.42
N ASP A 394 -1.26 -23.27 -6.94
CA ASP A 394 -2.46 -23.09 -7.76
C ASP A 394 -3.17 -21.76 -7.49
N ILE A 395 -3.27 -21.35 -6.22
CA ILE A 395 -3.99 -20.13 -5.80
C ILE A 395 -3.08 -18.91 -5.87
N ILE A 396 -1.97 -18.90 -5.11
CA ILE A 396 -0.97 -17.83 -5.15
C ILE A 396 -0.26 -17.87 -6.50
N GLY A 397 -0.01 -19.06 -7.04
CA GLY A 397 0.61 -19.23 -8.34
C GLY A 397 2.12 -18.99 -8.34
N THR A 398 2.75 -19.14 -7.17
CA THR A 398 4.21 -19.10 -7.01
C THR A 398 4.80 -20.52 -6.98
N THR A 399 6.08 -20.64 -6.65
CA THR A 399 6.80 -21.90 -6.42
C THR A 399 7.49 -21.86 -5.06
N TYR A 400 7.63 -23.02 -4.42
CA TYR A 400 8.60 -23.17 -3.33
C TYR A 400 9.98 -22.72 -3.81
N GLY A 401 10.64 -21.89 -3.02
CA GLY A 401 11.87 -21.21 -3.42
C GLY A 401 11.75 -19.69 -3.52
N ASP A 402 10.58 -19.20 -3.91
CA ASP A 402 10.30 -17.77 -4.09
C ASP A 402 10.02 -17.11 -2.73
N ALA A 403 11.08 -16.57 -2.12
CA ALA A 403 11.06 -16.02 -0.78
C ALA A 403 10.49 -14.60 -0.75
N ASP A 404 10.63 -13.83 -1.84
CA ASP A 404 10.10 -12.46 -1.92
C ASP A 404 8.73 -12.35 -2.62
N LEU A 405 8.17 -13.48 -3.07
CA LEU A 405 6.88 -13.60 -3.75
C LEU A 405 6.81 -12.73 -5.01
N ASP A 406 7.93 -12.52 -5.70
CA ASP A 406 7.96 -11.84 -7.00
C ASP A 406 7.54 -12.74 -8.17
N TYR A 407 7.08 -13.96 -7.87
CA TYR A 407 6.68 -15.05 -8.77
C TYR A 407 7.87 -15.69 -9.50
N VAL A 408 9.11 -15.38 -9.11
CA VAL A 408 10.33 -15.86 -9.76
C VAL A 408 11.36 -16.32 -8.73
N PHE A 409 11.38 -17.63 -8.47
CA PHE A 409 12.49 -18.22 -7.71
C PHE A 409 13.82 -18.13 -8.48
N ASP A 410 14.72 -17.24 -8.06
CA ASP A 410 16.04 -17.05 -8.64
C ASP A 410 17.15 -16.74 -7.60
N SER A 411 18.31 -16.25 -8.07
CA SER A 411 19.44 -15.94 -7.19
C SER A 411 19.16 -14.84 -6.16
N ARG A 412 18.17 -13.98 -6.39
CA ARG A 412 17.79 -12.88 -5.50
C ARG A 412 17.16 -13.41 -4.21
N ASP A 413 16.33 -14.45 -4.31
CA ASP A 413 15.78 -15.15 -3.14
C ASP A 413 16.90 -15.67 -2.24
N PHE A 414 17.87 -16.37 -2.83
CA PHE A 414 19.00 -16.88 -2.07
C PHE A 414 19.84 -15.78 -1.42
N VAL A 415 20.05 -14.64 -2.11
CA VAL A 415 20.77 -13.52 -1.52
C VAL A 415 20.01 -12.97 -0.30
N ARG A 416 18.68 -12.85 -0.38
CA ARG A 416 17.83 -12.44 0.74
C ARG A 416 17.94 -13.43 1.91
N LEU A 417 17.69 -14.71 1.66
CA LEU A 417 17.74 -15.76 2.69
C LEU A 417 19.10 -15.84 3.41
N PHE A 418 20.20 -15.76 2.67
CA PHE A 418 21.53 -15.79 3.28
C PHE A 418 21.93 -14.49 3.99
N GLN A 419 21.24 -13.39 3.75
CA GLN A 419 21.40 -12.16 4.54
C GLN A 419 20.68 -12.24 5.88
N ILE A 420 19.51 -12.90 5.91
CA ILE A 420 18.74 -13.16 7.14
C ILE A 420 19.54 -14.12 8.03
N GLY A 421 20.10 -15.19 7.44
CA GLY A 421 21.12 -16.01 8.09
C GLY A 421 20.60 -17.13 8.99
N GLU A 422 19.36 -17.58 8.77
CA GLU A 422 18.70 -18.63 9.58
C GLU A 422 18.97 -20.06 9.08
N TYR A 423 19.61 -20.22 7.91
CA TYR A 423 19.91 -21.54 7.36
C TYR A 423 20.71 -22.41 8.34
N GLU A 424 20.08 -23.46 8.85
CA GLU A 424 20.67 -24.43 9.79
C GLU A 424 21.34 -23.74 11.00
N ASP A 425 20.75 -22.67 11.54
CA ASP A 425 21.30 -21.89 12.66
C ASP A 425 21.12 -22.57 14.03
N GLY A 426 20.21 -23.55 14.12
CA GLY A 426 19.88 -24.33 15.30
C GLY A 426 18.99 -23.62 16.32
N ILE A 427 18.32 -22.53 15.92
CA ILE A 427 17.30 -21.84 16.71
C ILE A 427 15.94 -22.38 16.28
N PRO A 428 15.17 -23.02 17.19
CA PRO A 428 13.96 -23.67 16.75
C PRO A 428 12.78 -22.70 16.57
N ASN A 429 11.97 -22.88 15.52
CA ASN A 429 10.75 -22.12 15.21
C ASN A 429 10.97 -20.61 15.05
N ASN A 430 12.05 -20.19 14.37
CA ASN A 430 12.32 -18.78 14.10
C ASN A 430 12.14 -18.36 12.64
N SER A 431 11.88 -19.29 11.71
CA SER A 431 11.76 -18.96 10.29
C SER A 431 10.30 -18.89 9.81
N THR A 432 10.01 -17.87 9.01
CA THR A 432 8.79 -17.76 8.18
C THR A 432 9.07 -18.16 6.72
N TRP A 433 8.04 -18.12 5.86
CA TRP A 433 8.18 -18.38 4.42
C TRP A 433 9.25 -17.51 3.74
N ASP A 434 9.28 -16.22 4.04
CA ASP A 434 10.23 -15.28 3.43
C ASP A 434 11.63 -15.33 4.06
N GLU A 435 11.78 -16.11 5.13
CA GLU A 435 13.04 -16.48 5.79
C GLU A 435 13.51 -17.90 5.42
N GLY A 436 12.68 -18.66 4.69
CA GLY A 436 13.04 -19.92 4.03
C GLY A 436 12.28 -21.16 4.49
N ASP A 437 11.35 -21.04 5.46
CA ASP A 437 10.48 -22.14 5.90
C ASP A 437 9.37 -22.39 4.85
N TRP A 438 9.69 -23.19 3.83
CA TRP A 438 8.78 -23.51 2.74
C TRP A 438 7.98 -24.77 3.00
N ASN A 439 8.46 -25.62 3.91
CA ASN A 439 7.78 -26.86 4.28
C ASN A 439 6.79 -26.65 5.44
N GLY A 440 6.97 -25.58 6.21
CA GLY A 440 6.11 -25.15 7.30
C GLY A 440 6.40 -25.86 8.60
N ASP A 441 7.65 -26.16 8.92
CA ASP A 441 8.08 -26.76 10.19
C ASP A 441 8.78 -25.79 11.14
N GLY A 442 8.86 -24.51 10.77
CA GLY A 442 9.41 -23.41 11.56
C GLY A 442 10.93 -23.24 11.44
N GLU A 443 11.58 -23.98 10.54
CA GLU A 443 13.03 -23.94 10.34
C GLU A 443 13.35 -23.67 8.86
N PHE A 444 14.40 -22.91 8.56
CA PHE A 444 15.00 -22.92 7.23
C PHE A 444 16.15 -23.92 7.17
N ASP A 445 15.91 -25.10 6.61
CA ASP A 445 16.92 -26.16 6.55
C ASP A 445 17.02 -26.87 5.18
N SER A 446 17.79 -27.96 5.16
CA SER A 446 18.01 -28.75 3.95
C SER A 446 16.73 -29.39 3.39
N ALA A 447 15.69 -29.58 4.20
CA ALA A 447 14.38 -30.08 3.81
C ALA A 447 13.63 -29.06 2.94
N ASP A 448 13.67 -27.77 3.27
CA ASP A 448 13.08 -26.69 2.45
C ASP A 448 13.73 -26.60 1.09
N LEU A 449 15.06 -26.60 1.07
CA LEU A 449 15.82 -26.61 -0.18
C LEU A 449 15.51 -27.86 -1.01
N THR A 450 15.25 -28.99 -0.35
CA THR A 450 14.83 -30.22 -1.01
C THR A 450 13.42 -30.09 -1.59
N LEU A 451 12.49 -29.46 -0.88
CA LEU A 451 11.14 -29.19 -1.34
C LEU A 451 11.16 -28.25 -2.56
N ALA A 452 11.85 -27.11 -2.47
CA ALA A 452 12.02 -26.19 -3.60
C ALA A 452 12.65 -26.87 -4.83
N ALA A 453 13.67 -27.72 -4.61
CA ALA A 453 14.30 -28.49 -5.68
C ALA A 453 13.35 -29.53 -6.31
N GLN A 454 12.44 -30.14 -5.54
CA GLN A 454 11.46 -31.09 -6.09
C GLN A 454 10.47 -30.42 -7.04
N HIS A 455 10.15 -29.15 -6.81
CA HIS A 455 9.22 -28.38 -7.65
C HIS A 455 9.88 -27.72 -8.87
N ASN A 456 11.21 -27.78 -9.00
CA ASN A 456 11.98 -27.30 -10.16
C ASN A 456 11.66 -25.84 -10.59
N GLY A 457 11.30 -24.98 -9.63
CA GLY A 457 10.90 -23.59 -9.90
C GLY A 457 12.05 -22.65 -10.24
N TYR A 458 13.31 -23.03 -9.96
CA TYR A 458 14.45 -22.13 -10.05
C TYR A 458 14.75 -21.67 -11.48
N VAL A 459 14.79 -20.36 -11.70
CA VAL A 459 15.11 -19.71 -12.97
C VAL A 459 16.45 -19.00 -12.88
N ILE A 460 17.31 -19.21 -13.88
CA ILE A 460 18.54 -18.41 -14.02
C ILE A 460 18.19 -17.16 -14.84
N LEU A 461 18.08 -16.01 -14.19
CA LEU A 461 18.06 -14.73 -14.88
C LEU A 461 19.37 -14.55 -15.65
N ARG A 462 19.29 -14.56 -16.98
CA ARG A 462 20.39 -14.07 -17.81
C ARG A 462 20.23 -12.57 -17.90
N ASP A 463 21.11 -11.83 -17.23
CA ASP A 463 21.25 -10.39 -17.43
C ASP A 463 21.27 -10.07 -18.93
N THR A 464 20.17 -9.54 -19.47
CA THR A 464 20.18 -8.86 -20.76
C THR A 464 20.70 -7.44 -20.59
N ALA A 465 21.92 -7.34 -20.06
CA ALA A 465 22.68 -6.12 -19.94
C ALA A 465 24.12 -6.31 -20.45
N ALA A 466 24.27 -6.91 -21.64
CA ALA A 466 25.52 -6.84 -22.41
C ALA A 466 25.27 -6.89 -23.92
N ALA A 467 25.25 -5.69 -24.52
CA ALA A 467 25.63 -5.36 -25.89
C ALA A 467 25.07 -6.17 -27.09
N LYS A 468 24.23 -5.47 -27.87
CA LYS A 468 24.23 -5.57 -29.34
C LYS A 468 25.67 -5.49 -29.89
N SER A 469 26.17 -6.58 -30.47
CA SER A 469 26.96 -6.52 -31.71
C SER A 469 26.87 -7.85 -32.47
N PRO A 470 26.64 -7.81 -33.79
CA PRO A 470 26.49 -9.03 -34.59
C PRO A 470 27.88 -9.57 -34.95
N ILE A 471 28.22 -10.76 -34.46
CA ILE A 471 29.38 -11.50 -34.96
C ILE A 471 28.89 -12.57 -35.93
N ASN A 472 29.05 -12.28 -37.22
CA ASN A 472 29.17 -13.29 -38.25
C ASN A 472 30.57 -13.90 -38.14
N ASP A 473 30.72 -15.14 -37.66
CA ASP A 473 31.73 -16.05 -38.21
C ASP A 473 31.43 -17.51 -37.84
N ALA A 474 31.70 -18.40 -38.78
CA ALA A 474 31.48 -19.82 -38.72
C ALA A 474 32.75 -20.55 -38.24
N SER A 475 32.66 -21.37 -37.19
CA SER A 475 33.39 -22.65 -36.99
C SER A 475 33.36 -23.13 -35.53
N PRO A 476 33.52 -24.46 -35.26
CA PRO A 476 33.13 -25.09 -33.99
C PRO A 476 34.23 -25.01 -32.93
N VAL A 477 33.88 -24.65 -31.70
CA VAL A 477 34.80 -24.61 -30.57
C VAL A 477 34.89 -25.99 -29.92
N LYS A 478 36.09 -26.54 -30.04
CA LYS A 478 36.69 -27.61 -29.26
C LYS A 478 37.15 -27.02 -27.91
N ASP A 479 37.14 -27.85 -26.87
CA ASP A 479 37.88 -27.72 -25.61
C ASP A 479 37.37 -26.72 -24.54
N VAL A 480 36.59 -27.24 -23.57
CA VAL A 480 36.75 -26.89 -22.14
C VAL A 480 36.50 -28.15 -21.28
N ALA A 481 37.52 -29.00 -21.17
CA ALA A 481 37.62 -30.02 -20.12
C ALA A 481 39.06 -29.96 -19.56
N ALA A 482 39.30 -28.99 -18.68
CA ALA A 482 40.52 -28.89 -17.90
C ALA A 482 40.28 -27.97 -16.69
N ALA A 483 39.82 -28.54 -15.57
CA ALA A 483 40.18 -28.12 -14.20
C ALA A 483 39.31 -28.81 -13.14
N LEU A 484 39.27 -30.15 -13.12
CA LEU A 484 38.91 -30.92 -11.92
C LEU A 484 39.69 -32.23 -11.99
N ASP A 485 40.75 -32.30 -11.19
CA ASP A 485 41.34 -33.49 -10.55
C ASP A 485 42.87 -33.44 -10.52
N SER A 486 43.39 -33.09 -9.33
CA SER A 486 44.74 -33.46 -8.94
C SER A 486 44.71 -34.00 -7.50
N SER A 487 44.27 -35.24 -7.33
CA SER A 487 44.83 -36.09 -6.27
C SER A 487 44.88 -37.56 -6.69
N SER A 488 46.08 -38.00 -7.02
CA SER A 488 46.49 -39.38 -7.27
C SER A 488 46.28 -40.30 -6.06
N ASP A 489 45.65 -41.46 -6.24
CA ASP A 489 46.35 -42.76 -6.27
C ASP A 489 45.41 -43.94 -6.63
N ALA A 490 45.98 -44.86 -7.42
CA ALA A 490 45.37 -45.93 -8.21
C ALA A 490 45.00 -47.22 -7.42
N PRO A 491 44.69 -48.37 -8.06
CA PRO A 491 43.64 -48.66 -9.05
C PRO A 491 42.81 -49.91 -8.65
N LEU A 492 41.66 -50.17 -9.29
CA LEU A 492 41.22 -51.55 -9.55
C LEU A 492 40.37 -51.62 -10.83
N SER A 493 40.53 -52.73 -11.53
CA SER A 493 40.38 -52.97 -12.96
C SER A 493 39.01 -53.50 -13.41
N THR A 494 38.86 -53.59 -14.74
CA THR A 494 37.96 -54.47 -15.55
C THR A 494 36.49 -54.05 -15.62
N SER A 495 35.77 -54.09 -16.74
CA SER A 495 36.00 -54.51 -18.14
C SER A 495 34.66 -54.31 -18.89
N LEU A 496 34.71 -53.90 -20.18
CA LEU A 496 33.82 -54.30 -21.32
C LEU A 496 32.28 -54.15 -21.14
N SER A 497 31.44 -53.82 -22.10
CA SER A 497 31.41 -53.53 -23.54
C SER A 497 29.90 -53.32 -23.81
N ASP A 498 29.48 -52.21 -24.42
CA ASP A 498 29.01 -52.14 -25.82
C ASP A 498 27.71 -52.92 -26.18
N SER A 499 26.96 -52.31 -27.12
CA SER A 499 25.76 -52.75 -27.86
C SER A 499 24.40 -52.60 -27.13
N SER A 500 23.31 -52.10 -27.71
CA SER A 500 22.94 -51.80 -29.12
C SER A 500 21.62 -51.01 -29.19
N GLU A 501 21.58 -50.00 -30.06
CA GLU A 501 20.59 -49.75 -31.13
C GLU A 501 19.22 -50.48 -31.12
N GLU A 502 18.13 -49.71 -31.26
CA GLU A 502 17.13 -49.72 -32.36
C GLU A 502 15.94 -48.79 -31.97
N GLN A 503 15.77 -47.63 -32.62
CA GLN A 503 14.82 -47.36 -33.74
C GLN A 503 13.35 -47.72 -33.48
N PHE A 504 12.42 -46.74 -33.58
CA PHE A 504 11.51 -46.59 -34.73
C PHE A 504 10.57 -45.36 -34.63
N ASN A 505 10.51 -44.62 -35.75
CA ASN A 505 9.57 -43.57 -36.18
C ASN A 505 8.08 -43.97 -36.14
N VAL A 506 7.17 -42.99 -36.02
CA VAL A 506 6.05 -42.77 -36.98
C VAL A 506 5.59 -41.27 -37.03
N ALA A 507 5.33 -40.82 -38.27
CA ALA A 507 4.64 -39.63 -38.80
C ALA A 507 3.46 -39.05 -37.98
N GLY A 508 2.99 -37.80 -38.11
CA GLY A 508 3.07 -36.79 -39.18
C GLY A 508 1.64 -36.43 -39.61
N ASP A 509 1.17 -35.21 -39.31
CA ASP A 509 0.15 -34.48 -40.09
C ASP A 509 0.19 -32.98 -39.74
N ALA A 510 0.01 -32.14 -40.76
CA ALA A 510 0.06 -30.69 -40.69
C ALA A 510 -1.10 -30.12 -41.52
N THR A 511 -1.82 -29.14 -40.98
CA THR A 511 -2.28 -27.95 -41.74
C THR A 511 -2.84 -26.87 -40.78
N PRO A 512 -2.79 -25.57 -41.17
CA PRO A 512 -2.62 -24.45 -40.25
C PRO A 512 -3.89 -23.59 -40.05
N VAL A 513 -3.96 -22.84 -38.95
CA VAL A 513 -4.95 -21.75 -38.74
C VAL A 513 -4.25 -20.40 -38.76
N GLN A 514 -4.88 -19.48 -39.49
CA GLN A 514 -4.41 -18.17 -39.95
C GLN A 514 -4.08 -17.18 -38.83
N GLY A 515 -2.90 -16.58 -38.93
CA GLY A 515 -2.56 -15.33 -38.25
C GLY A 515 -3.29 -14.13 -38.85
N LYS A 516 -3.83 -13.28 -37.98
CA LYS A 516 -4.37 -11.96 -38.32
C LYS A 516 -3.33 -10.93 -37.87
N GLN A 517 -2.53 -10.44 -38.81
CA GLN A 517 -1.74 -9.21 -38.66
C GLN A 517 -2.69 -8.03 -38.46
N MET A 518 -2.48 -7.24 -37.40
CA MET A 518 -2.93 -5.84 -37.38
C MET A 518 -1.72 -4.94 -37.58
N LEU A 519 -1.86 -4.09 -38.60
CA LEU A 519 -0.91 -3.08 -39.02
C LEU A 519 -0.78 -2.00 -37.94
N LEU A 520 0.46 -1.69 -37.57
CA LEU A 520 0.81 -0.44 -36.92
C LEU A 520 0.92 0.64 -38.01
N GLY A 521 0.04 1.65 -37.93
CA GLY A 521 0.12 2.85 -38.75
C GLY A 521 0.73 3.99 -37.93
N ASP A 522 1.94 4.39 -38.32
CA ASP A 522 2.57 5.64 -37.90
C ASP A 522 1.70 6.84 -38.31
N SER A 523 1.49 7.79 -37.39
CA SER A 523 1.38 9.21 -37.72
C SER A 523 1.54 10.13 -36.50
N ALA A 524 2.62 10.92 -36.57
CA ALA A 524 2.74 12.32 -36.14
C ALA A 524 2.70 12.64 -34.64
N VAL A 525 3.90 12.68 -34.07
CA VAL A 525 4.30 13.50 -32.92
C VAL A 525 4.15 14.98 -33.27
N THR A 526 3.37 15.72 -32.48
CA THR A 526 3.47 17.18 -32.38
C THR A 526 3.66 17.57 -30.92
N ASP A 527 4.82 18.16 -30.64
CA ASP A 527 5.22 18.73 -29.36
C ASP A 527 4.18 19.71 -28.79
N LEU A 528 3.77 19.48 -27.54
CA LEU A 528 3.18 20.51 -26.67
C LEU A 528 3.87 20.44 -25.30
N PRO A 529 4.17 21.60 -24.68
CA PRO A 529 5.16 21.71 -23.62
C PRO A 529 4.64 21.25 -22.24
N ASP A 530 5.61 20.70 -21.50
CA ASP A 530 5.62 20.31 -20.09
C ASP A 530 4.97 21.36 -19.17
N ALA A 531 3.86 21.01 -18.53
CA ALA A 531 3.16 21.81 -17.53
C ALA A 531 3.29 21.15 -16.15
N ARG A 532 4.53 21.02 -15.66
CA ARG A 532 4.84 20.75 -14.26
C ARG A 532 5.16 22.06 -13.54
N ASP A 533 4.12 22.83 -13.26
CA ASP A 533 4.10 23.92 -12.28
C ASP A 533 2.64 24.33 -12.07
N GLY A 534 2.00 23.88 -10.98
CA GLY A 534 0.58 24.16 -10.76
C GLY A 534 -0.08 23.56 -9.53
N LEU A 535 0.63 22.83 -8.67
CA LEU A 535 0.16 22.51 -7.32
C LEU A 535 1.02 23.30 -6.33
N LEU A 536 0.37 24.02 -5.41
CA LEU A 536 0.91 24.90 -4.36
C LEU A 536 0.99 26.40 -4.67
N VAL A 537 -0.12 27.06 -5.06
CA VAL A 537 -0.48 28.39 -4.49
C VAL A 537 -1.97 28.65 -4.75
N ASP A 538 -2.81 28.65 -3.71
CA ASP A 538 -3.96 29.58 -3.57
C ASP A 538 -4.79 29.23 -2.32
N ALA A 539 -4.29 29.67 -1.16
CA ALA A 539 -5.10 29.79 0.05
C ALA A 539 -4.70 31.05 0.81
N ALA A 540 -4.69 32.21 0.14
CA ALA A 540 -4.50 33.49 0.81
C ALA A 540 -4.95 34.70 -0.03
N SER A 541 -6.21 34.77 -0.48
CA SER A 541 -6.85 36.07 -0.77
C SER A 541 -8.35 35.96 -1.11
N SER A 542 -9.20 36.04 -0.10
CA SER A 542 -10.44 36.83 -0.21
C SER A 542 -11.07 36.97 1.17
N ILE A 543 -11.04 38.16 1.74
CA ILE A 543 -12.11 38.80 2.52
C ILE A 543 -11.62 40.22 2.76
N ALA A 544 -12.09 41.14 1.92
CA ALA A 544 -12.16 42.55 2.23
C ALA A 544 -13.46 43.08 1.62
N ASP A 545 -14.18 43.82 2.44
CA ASP A 545 -15.37 44.65 2.16
C ASP A 545 -16.72 43.96 1.93
N SER A 546 -17.46 43.81 3.03
CA SER A 546 -18.75 44.52 3.15
C SER A 546 -19.19 44.62 4.62
N ASP A 547 -19.19 45.84 5.14
CA ASP A 547 -19.92 46.26 6.34
C ASP A 547 -21.42 45.95 6.21
N GLU A 548 -22.00 45.25 7.18
CA GLU A 548 -23.26 45.67 7.81
C GLU A 548 -23.46 44.97 9.16
N LEU A 549 -23.93 45.77 10.11
CA LEU A 549 -24.00 45.55 11.54
C LEU A 549 -25.11 44.56 11.92
N ASP A 550 -24.87 43.74 12.94
CA ASP A 550 -25.83 43.60 14.04
C ASP A 550 -25.13 43.15 15.34
N ASP A 551 -25.30 43.98 16.36
CA ASP A 551 -24.92 43.80 17.76
C ASP A 551 -25.72 42.63 18.38
N ASP A 552 -25.03 41.65 18.95
CA ASP A 552 -25.30 41.05 20.28
C ASP A 552 -24.71 39.64 20.34
N LEU A 553 -23.58 39.50 21.05
CA LEU A 553 -23.22 38.38 21.94
C LEU A 553 -21.73 38.46 22.30
N LEU A 554 -21.36 39.51 23.03
CA LEU A 554 -20.13 39.53 23.83
C LEU A 554 -20.45 38.92 25.19
N GLY A 555 -19.88 37.75 25.44
CA GLY A 555 -19.94 37.08 26.74
C GLY A 555 -18.93 35.97 26.83
N ASP A 556 -17.75 36.34 27.34
CA ASP A 556 -16.75 35.45 27.96
C ASP A 556 -15.76 34.74 27.02
N LEU A 557 -14.53 35.26 26.99
CA LEU A 557 -13.24 34.54 26.98
C LEU A 557 -12.11 35.58 26.81
N ALA A 558 -11.79 36.25 27.91
CA ALA A 558 -10.60 37.10 28.03
C ALA A 558 -9.58 36.43 28.96
N SER A 559 -8.77 35.52 28.43
CA SER A 559 -7.47 35.14 29.02
C SER A 559 -6.69 34.24 28.06
N ASP A 560 -5.96 34.82 27.12
CA ASP A 560 -4.50 34.88 27.23
C ASP A 560 -3.90 35.58 26.01
N GLY A 561 -3.14 36.63 26.28
CA GLY A 561 -2.50 37.41 25.25
C GLY A 561 -1.25 36.71 24.71
N ARG A 562 -1.22 36.45 23.40
CA ARG A 562 0.00 36.45 22.57
C ARG A 562 -0.34 36.29 21.08
N LEU A 563 -0.89 37.36 20.49
CA LEU A 563 -0.75 37.61 19.05
C LEU A 563 0.50 38.45 18.83
N ARG A 564 1.58 37.81 18.36
CA ARG A 564 2.60 38.50 17.55
C ARG A 564 2.41 38.06 16.11
N LYS A 565 2.11 39.04 15.26
CA LYS A 565 2.16 38.98 13.79
C LYS A 565 3.32 38.11 13.31
N ILE A 566 3.04 37.13 12.46
CA ILE A 566 3.46 37.11 11.05
C ILE A 566 2.24 36.66 10.25
#